data_AF-A0A3Q7Y848-F1
#
_entry.id   AF-A0A3Q7Y848-F1
#
_cell.length_a   1.000
_cell.length_b   1.000
_cell.length_c   1.000
_cell.angle_alpha   90.00
_cell.angle_beta   90.00
_cell.angle_gamma   90.00
#
_symmetry.space_group_name_H-M   'P 1'
#
loop_
_entity.id
_entity.type
_entity.pdbx_description
1 polymer ?
#
loop_
_entity_poly.entity_id
_entity_poly.type
_entity_poly.pdbx_seq_one_letter_code
_entity_poly.pdbx_strand_id
1 'polypeptide(L)'
;MTKQIIRDAKTDYPGACNAMETLLVHKYLSCNGRLNELILELQREGVQMYGGPKANDMLNIVEMSSFHHEYNSLAQLKLLKMSSLPLTT
;
A
#
# COMPACT_ATOMS: atom_id res chain seq x y z
N MET A 1 -16.20 -0.69 -4.29
CA MET A 1 -15.52 0.18 -5.27
C MET A 1 -14.04 0.41 -4.95
N THR A 2 -13.62 1.30 -4.03
CA THR A 2 -12.19 1.61 -3.82
C THR A 2 -11.31 0.39 -3.51
N LYS A 3 -11.74 -0.49 -2.59
CA LYS A 3 -10.99 -1.71 -2.25
C LYS A 3 -10.80 -2.64 -3.45
N GLN A 4 -11.85 -2.80 -4.27
CA GLN A 4 -11.80 -3.60 -5.49
C GLN A 4 -10.80 -3.04 -6.50
N ILE A 5 -10.75 -1.71 -6.69
CA ILE A 5 -9.79 -1.06 -7.58
C ILE A 5 -8.35 -1.32 -7.11
N ILE A 6 -8.08 -1.15 -5.82
CA ILE A 6 -6.74 -1.35 -5.25
C ILE A 6 -6.32 -2.82 -5.35
N ARG A 7 -7.26 -3.74 -5.07
CA ARG A 7 -7.03 -5.17 -5.19
C ARG A 7 -6.68 -5.53 -6.63
N ASP A 8 -7.57 -5.18 -7.56
CA ASP A 8 -7.40 -5.42 -9.01
C ASP A 8 -6.05 -4.88 -9.52
N ALA A 9 -5.74 -3.63 -9.19
CA ALA A 9 -4.49 -2.98 -9.59
C ALA A 9 -3.21 -3.71 -9.13
N LYS A 10 -3.26 -4.49 -8.04
CA LYS A 10 -2.12 -5.30 -7.59
C LYS A 10 -2.22 -6.77 -7.99
N THR A 11 -3.40 -7.39 -7.92
CA THR A 11 -3.57 -8.85 -7.92
C THR A 11 -4.02 -9.42 -9.27
N ASP A 12 -4.57 -8.61 -10.18
CA ASP A 12 -5.11 -9.12 -11.46
C ASP A 12 -4.01 -9.69 -12.37
N TYR A 13 -2.94 -8.92 -12.60
CA TYR A 13 -1.77 -9.40 -13.34
C TYR A 13 -0.46 -8.85 -12.75
N PRO A 14 0.09 -9.47 -11.69
CA PRO A 14 1.07 -8.80 -10.83
C PRO A 14 2.50 -8.75 -11.38
N GLY A 15 2.78 -9.48 -12.46
CA GLY A 15 4.03 -9.39 -13.23
C GLY A 15 3.94 -8.39 -14.39
N ALA A 16 2.84 -7.66 -14.51
CA ALA A 16 2.69 -6.63 -15.52
C ALA A 16 3.52 -5.39 -15.19
N CYS A 17 3.98 -4.69 -16.23
CA CYS A 17 4.66 -3.40 -16.05
C CYS A 17 3.75 -2.29 -15.50
N ASN A 18 2.43 -2.49 -15.52
CA ASN A 18 1.43 -1.57 -14.98
C ASN A 18 0.83 -2.04 -13.64
N ALA A 19 1.35 -3.13 -13.05
CA ALA A 19 0.93 -3.56 -11.72
C ALA A 19 1.28 -2.49 -10.68
N MET A 20 0.37 -2.28 -9.73
CA MET A 20 0.58 -1.31 -8.65
C MET A 20 1.70 -1.79 -7.73
N GLU A 21 2.82 -1.08 -7.70
CA GLU A 21 3.94 -1.38 -6.80
C GLU A 21 3.94 -0.51 -5.54
N THR A 22 3.30 0.66 -5.59
CA THR A 22 3.26 1.62 -4.48
C THR A 22 1.87 2.23 -4.32
N LEU A 23 1.30 2.10 -3.12
CA LEU A 23 0.04 2.70 -2.73
C LEU A 23 0.29 3.93 -1.84
N LEU A 24 -0.08 5.10 -2.36
CA LEU A 24 -0.06 6.36 -1.60
C LEU A 24 -1.37 6.52 -0.84
N VAL A 25 -1.29 6.69 0.49
CA VAL A 25 -2.48 6.88 1.33
C VAL A 25 -2.43 8.22 2.05
N HIS A 26 -3.58 8.89 2.09
CA HIS A 26 -3.75 10.13 2.83
C HIS A 26 -3.83 9.86 4.34
N LYS A 27 -3.26 10.75 5.16
CA LYS A 27 -3.20 10.58 6.62
C LYS A 27 -4.53 10.31 7.31
N TYR A 28 -5.63 10.83 6.77
CA TYR A 28 -6.98 10.65 7.33
C TYR A 28 -7.48 9.20 7.25
N LEU A 29 -7.07 8.44 6.22
CA LEU A 29 -7.41 7.01 6.09
C LEU A 29 -6.76 6.15 7.17
N SER A 30 -5.63 6.59 7.73
CA SER A 30 -5.00 5.93 8.87
C SER A 30 -5.80 6.08 10.16
N CYS A 31 -6.55 7.17 10.31
CA CYS A 31 -7.26 7.51 11.55
C CYS A 31 -8.63 6.81 11.70
N ASN A 32 -9.19 6.28 10.62
CA ASN A 32 -10.56 5.75 10.59
C ASN A 32 -10.65 4.22 10.43
N GLY A 33 -9.53 3.49 10.59
CA GLY A 33 -9.48 2.02 10.52
C GLY A 33 -9.61 1.42 9.11
N ARG A 34 -10.09 2.18 8.11
CA ARG A 34 -10.28 1.69 6.73
C ARG A 34 -8.98 1.25 6.07
N LEU A 35 -7.86 1.87 6.45
CA LEU A 35 -6.53 1.47 5.99
C LEU A 35 -6.16 0.05 6.47
N ASN A 36 -6.49 -0.28 7.72
CA ASN A 36 -6.18 -1.59 8.30
C ASN A 36 -7.01 -2.69 7.61
N GLU A 37 -8.28 -2.42 7.33
CA GLU A 37 -9.12 -3.36 6.59
C GLU A 37 -8.59 -3.64 5.18
N LEU A 38 -8.12 -2.60 4.49
CA LEU A 38 -7.52 -2.73 3.15
C LEU A 38 -6.23 -3.55 3.20
N ILE A 39 -5.38 -3.31 4.19
CA ILE A 39 -4.13 -4.06 4.38
C ILE A 39 -4.42 -5.53 4.64
N LEU A 40 -5.37 -5.83 5.53
CA LEU A 40 -5.77 -7.21 5.81
C LEU A 40 -6.33 -7.91 4.58
N GLU A 41 -7.09 -7.20 3.73
CA GLU A 41 -7.60 -7.76 2.48
C GLU A 41 -6.46 -8.10 1.51
N LEU A 42 -5.51 -7.18 1.31
CA LEU A 42 -4.34 -7.42 0.44
C LEU A 42 -3.46 -8.56 0.98
N GLN A 43 -3.27 -8.65 2.29
CA GLN A 43 -2.54 -9.75 2.92
C GLN A 43 -3.23 -11.11 2.72
N ARG A 44 -4.58 -11.16 2.72
CA ARG A 44 -5.34 -12.39 2.41
C ARG A 44 -5.17 -12.84 0.97
N GLU A 45 -4.98 -11.90 0.05
CA GLU A 45 -4.66 -12.17 -1.36
C GLU A 45 -3.18 -12.56 -1.55
N GLY A 46 -2.40 -12.71 -0.47
CA GLY A 46 -0.99 -13.11 -0.50
C GLY A 46 0.00 -11.96 -0.78
N VAL A 47 -0.46 -10.71 -0.73
CA VAL A 47 0.41 -9.53 -0.90
C VAL A 47 1.16 -9.25 0.39
N GLN A 48 2.49 -9.33 0.34
CA GLN A 48 3.38 -8.86 1.40
C GLN A 48 3.47 -7.34 1.35
N MET A 49 3.23 -6.73 2.50
CA MET A 49 3.16 -5.29 2.64
C MET A 49 4.50 -4.77 3.18
N TYR A 50 5.05 -3.77 2.49
CA TYR A 50 6.26 -3.07 2.89
C TYR A 50 5.95 -1.61 3.15
N GLY A 51 6.66 -0.98 4.09
CA GLY A 51 6.51 0.43 4.38
C GLY A 51 7.75 1.05 4.99
N GLY A 52 7.79 2.38 5.02
CA GLY A 52 8.83 3.07 5.80
C GLY A 52 8.64 2.89 7.30
N PRO A 53 9.58 3.38 8.12
CA PRO A 53 9.53 3.29 9.59
C PRO A 53 8.15 3.67 10.16
N LYS A 54 7.60 4.81 9.71
CA LYS A 54 6.28 5.30 10.15
C LYS A 54 5.11 4.36 9.84
N ALA A 55 5.21 3.59 8.76
CA ALA A 55 4.17 2.63 8.37
C ALA A 55 4.36 1.31 9.12
N ASN A 56 5.60 0.88 9.35
CA ASN A 56 5.90 -0.25 10.25
C ASN A 56 5.35 0.01 11.66
N ASP A 57 5.66 1.17 12.27
CA ASP A 57 5.20 1.54 13.62
C ASP A 57 3.67 1.52 13.76
N MET A 58 2.96 1.94 12.70
CA MET A 58 1.51 2.15 12.75
C MET A 58 0.70 0.91 12.34
N LEU A 59 1.24 0.08 11.46
CA LEU A 59 0.51 -1.00 10.77
C LEU A 59 1.13 -2.37 11.00
N ASN A 60 2.29 -2.44 11.67
CA ASN A 60 3.06 -3.65 11.91
C ASN A 60 3.38 -4.44 10.61
N ILE A 61 3.74 -3.71 9.56
CA ILE A 61 4.16 -4.26 8.25
C ILE A 61 5.69 -4.24 8.11
N VAL A 62 6.26 -5.00 7.19
CA VAL A 62 7.72 -5.11 7.05
C VAL A 62 8.34 -3.75 6.69
N GLU A 63 9.40 -3.37 7.39
CA GLU A 63 10.14 -2.15 7.05
C GLU A 63 10.94 -2.34 5.75
N MET A 64 10.94 -1.30 4.92
CA MET A 64 11.58 -1.24 3.63
C MET A 64 12.95 -0.57 3.67
N SER A 65 13.94 -1.16 2.98
CA SER A 65 15.25 -0.55 2.77
C SER A 65 15.28 0.52 1.66
N SER A 66 14.40 0.45 0.65
CA SER A 66 14.32 1.44 -0.44
C SER A 66 12.96 1.55 -1.14
N PHE A 67 12.42 2.77 -1.27
CA PHE A 67 11.17 3.04 -1.98
C PHE A 67 11.25 2.90 -3.50
N HIS A 68 12.45 2.83 -4.10
CA HIS A 68 12.63 2.74 -5.55
C HIS A 68 12.79 1.32 -6.10
N HIS A 69 12.81 0.31 -5.24
CA HIS A 69 12.93 -1.08 -5.66
C HIS A 69 11.65 -1.63 -6.34
N GLU A 70 11.70 -2.02 -7.61
CA GLU A 70 10.59 -2.70 -8.28
C GLU A 70 10.67 -4.20 -8.02
N TYR A 71 9.61 -4.80 -7.48
CA TYR A 71 9.64 -6.22 -7.08
C TYR A 71 9.27 -7.18 -8.21
N ASN A 72 8.66 -6.68 -9.29
CA ASN A 72 8.25 -7.41 -10.49
C ASN A 72 7.66 -8.80 -10.16
N SER A 73 6.85 -8.84 -9.10
CA SER A 73 6.29 -10.07 -8.55
C SER A 73 5.03 -9.75 -7.75
N LEU A 74 4.16 -10.76 -7.70
CA LEU A 74 2.93 -10.82 -6.87
C LEU A 74 3.14 -10.31 -5.46
N ALA A 75 4.31 -10.61 -4.90
CA ALA A 75 4.47 -10.68 -3.47
C ALA A 75 4.50 -9.32 -2.79
N GLN A 76 4.71 -8.17 -3.45
CA GLN A 76 5.18 -6.99 -2.68
C GLN A 76 4.48 -5.68 -3.09
N LEU A 77 3.88 -4.99 -2.11
CA LEU A 77 3.29 -3.66 -2.27
C LEU A 77 3.88 -2.70 -1.23
N LYS A 78 4.29 -1.52 -1.69
CA LYS A 78 4.82 -0.46 -0.84
C LYS A 78 3.73 0.49 -0.40
N LEU A 79 3.60 0.70 0.90
CA LEU A 79 2.67 1.66 1.46
C LEU A 79 3.41 2.93 1.86
N LEU A 80 3.07 4.02 1.19
CA LEU A 80 3.62 5.35 1.44
C LEU A 80 2.52 6.24 2.00
N LYS A 81 2.80 6.82 3.16
CA LYS A 81 1.94 7.85 3.74
C LYS A 81 2.35 9.20 3.18
N MET A 82 1.46 9.87 2.45
CA MET A 82 1.69 11.26 2.07
C MET A 82 1.36 12.17 3.26
N SER A 83 2.37 12.92 3.72
CA SER A 83 2.14 14.07 4.61
C SER A 83 1.32 15.11 3.86
N SER A 84 0.34 15.70 4.54
CA SER A 84 -0.60 16.66 3.97
C SER A 84 0.11 17.76 3.17
N LEU A 85 -0.03 17.73 1.85
CA LEU A 85 -0.16 18.97 1.10
C LEU A 85 -1.46 19.63 1.58
N PRO A 86 -1.46 20.92 1.96
CA PRO A 86 -2.70 21.61 2.22
C PRO A 86 -3.51 21.55 0.92
N LEU A 87 -4.65 20.88 0.97
CA LEU A 87 -5.72 21.11 0.01
C LEU A 87 -6.19 22.54 0.29
N THR A 88 -5.56 23.52 -0.36
CA THR A 88 -6.09 24.87 -0.42
C THR A 88 -7.39 24.81 -1.21
N THR A 89 -8.47 25.22 -0.54
CA THR A 89 -9.82 25.41 -1.07
C THR A 89 -9.85 26.29 -2.31
#